data_AF-A0A953ALZ2-F1
#
_entry.id   AF-A0A953ALZ2-F1
#
_cell.length_a   1.000
_cell.length_b   1.000
_cell.length_c   1.000
_cell.angle_alpha   90.00
_cell.angle_beta   90.00
_cell.angle_gamma   90.00
#
_symmetry.space_group_name_H-M   'P 1'
#
loop_
_entity.id
_entity.type
_entity.pdbx_description
1 polymer ?
#
loop_
_entity_poly.entity_id
_entity_poly.type
_entity_poly.pdbx_seq_one_letter_code
_entity_poly.pdbx_strand_id
1 'polypeptide(L)'
;MVTLKLWTPEALNTVEGTCPLPFGAVSPDGRRASGDHLRDMVTFARSMTVGRLAGVEIRIHWTWLLIASALTASVAQVGLPELQPGWSLGVRWATAGVISALFFLSLVLHELAHAVAARNRGLPVLSITLFLFGGVATIGEEPRSPQDELVIAAVGPIASFTLMFLFGALYEASVLLDLPVAATVFVYLAVVNLLVGAFNLLPGFPLDGGRMLRAVVWAARRNFQRATVLAGYAGRTLSGALVAGGLALVLWGAMGGAWLAFLGCFLWSAAMPPRRRRTQGPHRSSHQQPAVANGPAPLPTADGRR
;
A
#
# COMPACT_ATOMS: atom_id res chain seq x y z
N MET A 1 -23.85 33.32 20.81
CA MET A 1 -25.24 33.25 20.33
C MET A 1 -25.20 33.49 18.83
N VAL A 2 -25.32 32.42 18.04
CA VAL A 2 -25.91 32.29 16.69
C VAL A 2 -25.67 30.84 16.26
N THR A 3 -26.73 30.26 15.73
CA THR A 3 -27.21 28.89 15.87
C THR A 3 -26.74 27.96 14.74
N LEU A 4 -26.57 26.67 15.06
CA LEU A 4 -26.56 25.57 14.07
C LEU A 4 -27.80 25.65 13.17
N LYS A 5 -27.61 25.46 11.86
CA LYS A 5 -28.71 25.13 10.94
C LYS A 5 -28.36 23.87 10.15
N LEU A 6 -29.32 22.98 10.17
CA LEU A 6 -29.26 21.56 9.85
C LEU A 6 -29.11 21.29 8.35
N TRP A 7 -28.41 20.17 8.13
CA TRP A 7 -28.40 19.28 6.98
C TRP A 7 -29.81 19.02 6.41
N THR A 8 -30.02 19.29 5.11
CA THR A 8 -31.18 18.86 4.32
C THR A 8 -30.72 17.94 3.17
N PRO A 9 -31.38 16.79 2.92
CA PRO A 9 -30.93 15.78 1.96
C PRO A 9 -31.54 15.94 0.55
N GLU A 10 -31.47 17.14 -0.05
CA GLU A 10 -32.09 17.41 -1.37
C GLU A 10 -31.13 17.93 -2.47
N ALA A 11 -29.82 17.99 -2.21
CA ALA A 11 -28.84 18.47 -3.19
C ALA A 11 -28.11 17.36 -3.97
N LEU A 12 -28.78 16.24 -4.29
CA LEU A 12 -28.20 15.14 -5.08
C LEU A 12 -28.65 15.11 -6.56
N ASN A 13 -29.42 16.08 -7.03
CA ASN A 13 -29.82 16.17 -8.44
C ASN A 13 -29.61 17.58 -8.97
N THR A 14 -28.41 17.88 -9.45
CA THR A 14 -28.12 18.86 -10.53
C THR A 14 -26.62 19.19 -10.57
N VAL A 15 -25.80 18.32 -11.15
CA VAL A 15 -24.70 18.71 -12.06
C VAL A 15 -24.40 17.49 -12.95
N GLU A 16 -25.21 17.28 -13.99
CA GLU A 16 -24.76 16.52 -15.17
C GLU A 16 -23.76 17.39 -15.92
N GLY A 17 -22.50 17.33 -15.49
CA GLY A 17 -21.36 17.91 -16.18
C GLY A 17 -20.68 16.83 -17.02
N THR A 18 -21.02 16.79 -18.29
CA THR A 18 -20.42 15.97 -19.34
C THR A 18 -18.90 16.17 -19.40
N CYS A 19 -18.13 15.14 -19.03
CA CYS A 19 -16.72 15.04 -19.39
C CYS A 19 -16.66 14.31 -20.75
N PRO A 20 -16.11 14.92 -21.82
CA PRO A 20 -16.03 14.26 -23.11
C PRO A 20 -14.97 13.16 -23.04
N LEU A 21 -15.42 11.91 -23.09
CA LEU A 21 -14.56 10.77 -23.36
C LEU A 21 -13.93 10.96 -24.75
N PRO A 22 -12.60 10.80 -24.92
CA PRO A 22 -12.06 10.70 -26.26
C PRO A 22 -12.64 9.45 -26.91
N PHE A 23 -13.27 9.67 -28.06
CA PHE A 23 -13.78 8.64 -28.94
C PHE A 23 -12.73 7.55 -29.22
N GLY A 24 -13.16 6.29 -29.09
CA GLY A 24 -12.64 5.20 -29.91
C GLY A 24 -11.30 4.58 -29.50
N ALA A 25 -11.27 3.84 -28.40
CA ALA A 25 -10.31 2.75 -28.22
C ALA A 25 -11.07 1.47 -27.85
N VAL A 26 -11.60 0.81 -28.86
CA VAL A 26 -12.11 -0.56 -28.76
C VAL A 26 -10.90 -1.48 -28.67
N SER A 27 -10.72 -2.17 -27.54
CA SER A 27 -9.80 -3.31 -27.47
C SER A 27 -10.27 -4.39 -28.46
N PRO A 28 -9.39 -5.11 -29.18
CA PRO A 28 -9.76 -6.04 -30.25
C PRO A 28 -10.69 -7.20 -29.84
N ASP A 29 -11.06 -7.29 -28.56
CA ASP A 29 -11.66 -8.47 -27.94
C ASP A 29 -13.01 -8.21 -27.26
N GLY A 30 -13.66 -7.05 -27.49
CA GLY A 30 -15.09 -6.84 -27.19
C GLY A 30 -15.56 -6.99 -25.73
N ARG A 31 -14.66 -7.11 -24.75
CA ARG A 31 -15.01 -7.29 -23.33
C ARG A 31 -15.30 -5.94 -22.66
N ARG A 32 -16.50 -5.80 -22.08
CA ARG A 32 -16.88 -4.66 -21.23
C ARG A 32 -15.89 -4.55 -20.07
N ALA A 33 -15.35 -3.34 -19.85
CA ALA A 33 -14.50 -3.07 -18.69
C ALA A 33 -15.24 -3.41 -17.39
N SER A 34 -14.73 -4.40 -16.67
CA SER A 34 -15.27 -4.90 -15.41
C SER A 34 -15.17 -3.81 -14.33
N GLY A 35 -16.23 -3.63 -13.53
CA GLY A 35 -16.32 -2.61 -12.48
C GLY A 35 -15.24 -2.61 -11.38
N ASP A 36 -14.32 -3.56 -11.38
CA ASP A 36 -13.13 -3.56 -10.51
C ASP A 36 -12.11 -2.47 -10.91
N HIS A 37 -11.94 -2.19 -12.21
CA HIS A 37 -11.07 -1.10 -12.67
C HIS A 37 -11.56 0.28 -12.20
N LEU A 38 -12.87 0.44 -12.02
CA LEU A 38 -13.47 1.68 -11.55
C LEU A 38 -13.21 1.93 -10.05
N ARG A 39 -13.08 0.87 -9.24
CA ARG A 39 -12.77 0.99 -7.80
C ARG A 39 -11.29 1.32 -7.55
N ASP A 40 -10.40 0.73 -8.34
CA ASP A 40 -8.98 1.10 -8.31
C ASP A 40 -8.78 2.53 -8.83
N MET A 41 -9.53 2.96 -9.86
CA MET A 41 -9.48 4.35 -10.33
C MET A 41 -10.01 5.37 -9.32
N VAL A 42 -11.09 5.08 -8.59
CA VAL A 42 -11.69 6.01 -7.61
C VAL A 42 -10.83 6.16 -6.35
N THR A 43 -10.08 5.12 -5.95
CA THR A 43 -9.18 5.19 -4.79
C THR A 43 -7.87 5.94 -5.11
N PHE A 44 -7.44 5.94 -6.39
CA PHE A 44 -6.25 6.64 -6.89
C PHE A 44 -6.53 8.00 -7.55
N ALA A 45 -7.80 8.39 -7.71
CA ALA A 45 -8.28 9.61 -8.38
C ALA A 45 -7.82 10.94 -7.73
N ARG A 46 -7.10 10.89 -6.61
CA ARG A 46 -6.53 12.07 -5.92
C ARG A 46 -5.02 11.94 -5.66
N SER A 47 -4.32 11.19 -6.50
CA SER A 47 -2.86 11.15 -6.53
C SER A 47 -2.32 12.05 -7.63
N MET A 48 -1.31 12.86 -7.31
CA MET A 48 -0.60 13.70 -8.28
C MET A 48 0.80 13.15 -8.51
N THR A 49 1.23 13.07 -9.77
CA THR A 49 2.62 12.73 -10.10
C THR A 49 3.50 13.92 -9.79
N VAL A 50 4.51 13.70 -8.96
CA VAL A 50 5.45 14.75 -8.51
C VAL A 50 6.76 14.68 -9.27
N GLY A 51 7.15 13.50 -9.74
CA GLY A 51 8.36 13.34 -10.52
C GLY A 51 8.61 11.89 -10.92
N ARG A 52 9.79 11.64 -11.48
CA ARG A 52 10.24 10.32 -11.89
C ARG A 52 11.65 10.08 -11.37
N LEU A 53 11.87 8.99 -10.64
CA LEU A 53 13.16 8.62 -10.08
C LEU A 53 13.53 7.20 -10.48
N ALA A 54 14.74 7.01 -11.00
CA ALA A 54 15.21 5.73 -11.57
C ALA A 54 14.21 5.08 -12.55
N GLY A 55 13.45 5.89 -13.30
CA GLY A 55 12.46 5.40 -14.26
C GLY A 55 11.09 5.05 -13.67
N VAL A 56 10.88 5.20 -12.36
CA VAL A 56 9.62 4.93 -11.64
C VAL A 56 8.91 6.25 -11.33
N GLU A 57 7.60 6.32 -11.58
CA GLU A 57 6.80 7.51 -11.26
C GLU A 57 6.59 7.63 -9.75
N ILE A 58 6.87 8.80 -9.18
CA ILE A 58 6.57 9.13 -7.78
C ILE A 58 5.26 9.90 -7.75
N ARG A 59 4.28 9.35 -7.04
CA ARG A 59 2.94 9.92 -6.86
C ARG A 59 2.69 10.24 -5.40
N ILE A 60 1.98 11.33 -5.14
CA ILE A 60 1.55 11.72 -3.79
C ILE A 60 0.04 11.78 -3.75
N HIS A 61 -0.57 11.03 -2.83
CA HIS A 61 -1.99 11.13 -2.54
C HIS A 61 -2.24 12.25 -1.51
N TRP A 62 -3.36 12.98 -1.60
CA TRP A 62 -3.65 14.10 -0.69
C TRP A 62 -3.59 13.75 0.80
N THR A 63 -3.87 12.50 1.19
CA THR A 63 -3.76 12.04 2.58
C THR A 63 -2.33 12.03 3.10
N TRP A 64 -1.33 12.04 2.22
CA TRP A 64 0.07 12.21 2.60
C TRP A 64 0.30 13.55 3.31
N LEU A 65 -0.35 14.63 2.87
CA LEU A 65 -0.23 15.94 3.52
C LEU A 65 -0.73 15.91 4.97
N LEU A 66 -1.74 15.09 5.27
CA LEU A 66 -2.25 14.93 6.63
C LEU A 66 -1.20 14.27 7.54
N ILE A 67 -0.64 13.14 7.12
CA ILE A 67 0.37 12.45 7.93
C ILE A 67 1.67 13.25 8.01
N ALA A 68 2.08 13.93 6.94
CA ALA A 68 3.27 14.78 6.95
C ALA A 68 3.10 15.96 7.92
N SER A 69 1.94 16.59 7.94
CA SER A 69 1.63 17.67 8.89
C SER A 69 1.55 17.15 10.32
N ALA A 70 0.89 16.02 10.55
CA ALA A 70 0.77 15.41 11.87
C ALA A 70 2.13 14.99 12.44
N LEU A 71 2.99 14.36 11.62
CA LEU A 71 4.35 13.99 11.99
C LEU A 71 5.20 15.22 12.32
N THR A 72 5.17 16.23 11.46
CA THR A 72 5.91 17.49 11.67
C THR A 72 5.48 18.16 12.97
N ALA A 73 4.16 18.24 13.22
CA ALA A 73 3.60 18.80 14.44
C ALA A 73 4.01 17.98 15.68
N SER A 74 3.97 16.65 15.61
CA SER A 74 4.38 15.76 16.70
C SER A 74 5.86 15.94 17.05
N VAL A 75 6.74 16.00 16.05
CA VAL A 75 8.17 16.25 16.27
C VAL A 75 8.40 17.65 16.84
N ALA A 76 7.74 18.69 16.30
CA ALA A 76 7.92 20.07 16.75
C ALA A 76 7.41 20.34 18.18
N GLN A 77 6.29 19.71 18.57
CA GLN A 77 5.57 20.01 19.81
C GLN A 77 5.80 19.00 20.93
N VAL A 78 6.19 17.77 20.62
CA VAL A 78 6.42 16.71 21.62
C VAL A 78 7.88 16.29 21.61
N GLY A 79 8.41 15.90 20.46
CA GLY A 79 9.76 15.34 20.37
C GLY A 79 10.90 16.34 20.66
N LEU A 80 10.95 17.45 19.93
CA LEU A 80 12.02 18.44 20.06
C LEU A 80 12.02 19.17 21.41
N PRO A 81 10.88 19.50 22.06
CA PRO A 81 10.90 20.09 23.40
C PRO A 81 11.53 19.19 24.47
N GLU A 82 11.42 17.86 24.35
CA GLU A 82 12.05 16.91 25.28
C GLU A 82 13.57 16.85 25.08
N LEU A 83 14.04 16.85 23.83
CA LEU A 83 15.47 16.73 23.51
C LEU A 83 16.21 18.08 23.56
N GLN A 84 15.53 19.17 23.20
CA GLN A 84 16.09 20.51 23.01
C GLN A 84 15.17 21.59 23.61
N PRO A 85 15.00 21.60 24.95
CA PRO A 85 14.04 22.49 25.63
C PRO A 85 14.34 23.98 25.43
N GLY A 86 15.60 24.33 25.15
CA GLY A 86 16.04 25.72 24.96
C GLY A 86 15.79 26.31 23.57
N TRP A 87 15.39 25.51 22.57
CA TRP A 87 15.22 26.02 21.22
C TRP A 87 13.98 26.90 21.07
N SER A 88 14.08 27.97 20.29
CA SER A 88 12.94 28.84 19.98
C SER A 88 11.89 28.10 19.15
N LEU A 89 10.64 28.58 19.18
CA LEU A 89 9.54 27.99 18.41
C LEU A 89 9.87 27.87 16.92
N GLY A 90 10.49 28.90 16.33
CA GLY A 90 10.87 28.90 14.91
C GLY A 90 11.89 27.82 14.57
N VAL A 91 12.92 27.63 15.41
CA VAL A 91 13.93 26.58 15.21
C VAL A 91 13.32 25.20 15.31
N ARG A 92 12.40 24.96 16.25
CA ARG A 92 11.71 23.67 16.39
C ARG A 92 10.89 23.33 15.15
N TRP A 93 10.06 24.24 14.66
CA TRP A 93 9.24 24.00 13.47
C TRP A 93 10.08 23.84 12.21
N ALA A 94 11.12 24.66 12.02
CA ALA A 94 12.04 24.51 10.90
C ALA A 94 12.74 23.15 10.92
N THR A 95 13.29 22.76 12.08
CA THR A 95 13.99 21.47 12.24
C THR A 95 13.05 20.29 12.06
N ALA A 96 11.85 20.34 12.63
CA ALA A 96 10.83 19.31 12.44
C ALA A 96 10.41 19.17 10.96
N GLY A 97 10.30 20.30 10.23
CA GLY A 97 10.03 20.30 8.80
C GLY A 97 11.13 19.59 8.00
N VAL A 98 12.40 19.87 8.32
CA VAL A 98 13.56 19.19 7.71
C VAL A 98 13.55 17.69 8.03
N ILE A 99 13.35 17.31 9.30
CA ILE A 99 13.25 15.91 9.73
C ILE A 99 12.15 15.19 8.96
N SER A 100 10.95 15.78 8.89
CA SER A 100 9.79 15.21 8.21
C SER A 100 10.07 15.01 6.71
N ALA A 101 10.61 16.03 6.04
CA ALA A 101 10.96 15.93 4.62
C ALA A 101 12.00 14.82 4.34
N LEU A 102 13.07 14.75 5.13
CA LEU A 102 14.11 13.74 4.99
C LEU A 102 13.64 12.34 5.39
N PHE A 103 12.70 12.22 6.33
CA PHE A 103 12.04 10.97 6.66
C PHE A 103 11.23 10.43 5.48
N PHE A 104 10.38 11.26 4.85
CA PHE A 104 9.63 10.82 3.67
C PHE A 104 10.55 10.51 2.49
N LEU A 105 11.66 11.25 2.32
CA LEU A 105 12.67 10.89 1.34
C LEU A 105 13.27 9.51 1.63
N SER A 106 13.59 9.21 2.89
CA SER A 106 14.09 7.88 3.30
C SER A 106 13.07 6.79 2.99
N LEU A 107 11.77 7.04 3.21
CA LEU A 107 10.69 6.13 2.86
C LEU A 107 10.58 5.92 1.35
N VAL A 108 10.72 6.97 0.54
CA VAL A 108 10.78 6.85 -0.93
C VAL A 108 11.98 6.02 -1.35
N LEU A 109 13.16 6.20 -0.73
CA LEU A 109 14.35 5.41 -1.03
C LEU A 109 14.17 3.93 -0.65
N HIS A 110 13.48 3.64 0.44
CA HIS A 110 13.09 2.28 0.83
C HIS A 110 12.22 1.61 -0.26
N GLU A 111 11.13 2.27 -0.68
CA GLU A 111 10.26 1.78 -1.76
C GLU A 111 10.99 1.68 -3.11
N LEU A 112 11.88 2.63 -3.38
CA LEU A 112 12.70 2.63 -4.59
C LEU A 112 13.65 1.43 -4.61
N ALA A 113 14.20 1.02 -3.47
CA ALA A 113 15.04 -0.17 -3.38
C ALA A 113 14.26 -1.42 -3.82
N HIS A 114 13.03 -1.60 -3.35
CA HIS A 114 12.13 -2.67 -3.82
C HIS A 114 11.87 -2.58 -5.32
N ALA A 115 11.54 -1.38 -5.81
CA ALA A 115 11.24 -1.14 -7.22
C ALA A 115 12.43 -1.48 -8.13
N VAL A 116 13.63 -1.05 -7.77
CA VAL A 116 14.86 -1.34 -8.51
C VAL A 116 15.16 -2.84 -8.48
N ALA A 117 15.05 -3.50 -7.32
CA ALA A 117 15.26 -4.94 -7.23
C ALA A 117 14.23 -5.73 -8.06
N ALA A 118 12.96 -5.33 -8.06
CA ALA A 118 11.92 -5.96 -8.87
C ALA A 118 12.21 -5.82 -10.37
N ARG A 119 12.61 -4.63 -10.82
CA ARG A 119 13.02 -4.40 -12.22
C ARG A 119 14.23 -5.22 -12.63
N ASN A 120 15.22 -5.35 -11.75
CA ASN A 120 16.39 -6.20 -11.98
C ASN A 120 16.04 -7.70 -12.10
N ARG A 121 14.87 -8.11 -11.58
CA ARG A 121 14.30 -9.46 -11.76
C ARG A 121 13.28 -9.55 -12.90
N GLY A 122 13.17 -8.51 -13.74
CA GLY A 122 12.30 -8.49 -14.90
C GLY A 122 10.81 -8.29 -14.57
N LEU A 123 10.47 -7.82 -13.38
CA LEU A 123 9.09 -7.50 -13.00
C LEU A 123 8.79 -6.03 -13.38
N PRO A 124 7.64 -5.75 -14.03
CA PRO A 124 7.24 -4.40 -14.35
C PRO A 124 6.88 -3.62 -13.07
N VAL A 125 7.41 -2.40 -12.93
CA VAL A 125 7.07 -1.48 -11.84
C VAL A 125 6.47 -0.22 -12.44
N LEU A 126 5.26 0.11 -12.01
CA LEU A 126 4.48 1.21 -12.60
C LEU A 126 4.76 2.53 -11.88
N SER A 127 4.58 2.56 -10.56
CA SER A 127 4.68 3.78 -9.75
C SER A 127 4.95 3.47 -8.29
N ILE A 128 5.42 4.47 -7.55
CA ILE A 128 5.48 4.52 -6.09
C ILE A 128 4.50 5.60 -5.65
N THR A 129 3.51 5.24 -4.82
CA THR A 129 2.53 6.19 -4.31
C THR A 129 2.69 6.37 -2.81
N LEU A 130 2.93 7.61 -2.36
CA LEU A 130 2.90 8.00 -0.96
C LEU A 130 1.49 8.35 -0.52
N PHE A 131 1.06 7.83 0.63
CA PHE A 131 -0.25 8.06 1.25
C PHE A 131 -0.13 8.04 2.79
N LEU A 132 -1.27 8.14 3.47
CA LEU A 132 -1.35 8.25 4.94
C LEU A 132 -0.52 7.22 5.72
N PHE A 133 -0.45 5.98 5.22
CA PHE A 133 0.16 4.85 5.95
C PHE A 133 1.54 4.44 5.41
N GLY A 134 2.10 5.20 4.45
CA GLY A 134 3.43 4.95 3.92
C GLY A 134 3.54 5.14 2.40
N GLY A 135 4.52 4.47 1.81
CA GLY A 135 4.66 4.33 0.36
C GLY A 135 4.26 2.92 -0.08
N VAL A 136 3.67 2.79 -1.26
CA VAL A 136 3.46 1.48 -1.89
C VAL A 136 3.95 1.54 -3.33
N ALA A 137 4.88 0.64 -3.67
CA ALA A 137 5.25 0.36 -5.04
C ALA A 137 4.21 -0.53 -5.74
N THR A 138 3.68 -0.08 -6.87
CA THR A 138 2.80 -0.87 -7.72
C THR A 138 3.63 -1.73 -8.67
N ILE A 139 3.74 -3.01 -8.35
CA ILE A 139 4.42 -4.03 -9.15
C ILE A 139 3.37 -4.80 -9.94
N GLY A 140 3.54 -4.88 -11.26
CA GLY A 140 2.53 -5.42 -12.18
C GLY A 140 2.39 -6.94 -12.20
N GLU A 141 3.36 -7.67 -11.64
CA GLU A 141 3.39 -9.14 -11.64
C GLU A 141 3.83 -9.71 -10.28
N GLU A 142 3.38 -10.93 -9.97
CA GLU A 142 3.88 -11.67 -8.81
C GLU A 142 5.31 -12.18 -9.05
N PRO A 143 6.14 -12.36 -7.99
CA PRO A 143 7.48 -12.91 -8.13
C PRO A 143 7.48 -14.32 -8.76
N ARG A 144 8.43 -14.58 -9.66
CA ARG A 144 8.53 -15.85 -10.41
C ARG A 144 9.12 -16.99 -9.60
N SER A 145 9.90 -16.67 -8.57
CA SER A 145 10.53 -17.66 -7.69
C SER A 145 10.57 -17.17 -6.23
N PRO A 146 10.72 -18.10 -5.25
CA PRO A 146 10.91 -17.72 -3.85
C PRO A 146 12.15 -16.84 -3.65
N GLN A 147 13.20 -17.04 -4.43
CA GLN A 147 14.43 -16.26 -4.36
C GLN A 147 14.22 -14.82 -4.84
N ASP A 148 13.41 -14.63 -5.89
CA ASP A 148 13.02 -13.29 -6.34
C ASP A 148 12.24 -12.57 -5.26
N GLU A 149 11.26 -13.25 -4.66
CA GLU A 149 10.47 -12.64 -3.59
C GLU A 149 11.33 -12.27 -2.38
N LEU A 150 12.22 -13.17 -1.93
CA LEU A 150 13.08 -12.92 -0.78
C LEU A 150 14.02 -11.72 -1.01
N VAL A 151 14.66 -11.65 -2.18
CA VAL A 151 15.58 -10.54 -2.49
C VAL A 151 14.80 -9.24 -2.62
N ILE A 152 13.67 -9.24 -3.33
CA ILE A 152 12.85 -8.03 -3.46
C ILE A 152 12.36 -7.58 -2.09
N ALA A 153 11.94 -8.47 -1.20
CA ALA A 153 11.47 -8.07 0.13
C ALA A 153 12.61 -7.61 1.06
N ALA A 154 13.81 -8.18 0.96
CA ALA A 154 14.92 -7.84 1.86
C ALA A 154 15.57 -6.48 1.56
N VAL A 155 15.54 -5.99 0.31
CA VAL A 155 16.27 -4.77 -0.07
C VAL A 155 15.71 -3.49 0.57
N GLY A 156 14.41 -3.43 0.90
CA GLY A 156 13.83 -2.29 1.62
C GLY A 156 14.42 -2.15 3.02
N PRO A 157 14.30 -3.17 3.89
CA PRO A 157 14.94 -3.17 5.20
C PRO A 157 16.46 -2.91 5.14
N ILE A 158 17.16 -3.48 4.15
CA ILE A 158 18.60 -3.21 3.95
C ILE A 158 18.83 -1.72 3.64
N ALA A 159 18.03 -1.10 2.77
CA ALA A 159 18.13 0.33 2.49
C ALA A 159 17.87 1.18 3.74
N SER A 160 16.85 0.85 4.54
CA SER A 160 16.59 1.53 5.80
C SER A 160 17.74 1.40 6.80
N PHE A 161 18.31 0.20 6.99
CA PHE A 161 19.47 0.07 7.88
C PHE A 161 20.71 0.77 7.34
N THR A 162 20.91 0.80 6.02
CA THR A 162 22.00 1.56 5.40
C THR A 162 21.85 3.05 5.69
N LEU A 163 20.64 3.60 5.55
CA LEU A 163 20.35 4.99 5.91
C LEU A 163 20.51 5.24 7.42
N MET A 164 20.11 4.29 8.26
CA MET A 164 20.30 4.37 9.71
C MET A 164 21.79 4.52 10.07
N PHE A 165 22.66 3.69 9.51
CA PHE A 165 24.10 3.79 9.75
C PHE A 165 24.70 5.09 9.18
N LEU A 166 24.27 5.50 7.97
CA LEU A 166 24.71 6.75 7.36
C LEU A 166 24.35 7.97 8.25
N PHE A 167 23.10 8.07 8.67
CA PHE A 167 22.65 9.16 9.53
C PHE A 167 23.28 9.06 10.93
N GLY A 168 23.53 7.86 11.45
CA GLY A 168 24.30 7.68 12.69
C GLY A 168 25.72 8.24 12.59
N ALA A 169 26.43 7.97 11.49
CA ALA A 169 27.76 8.54 11.27
C ALA A 169 27.73 10.07 11.13
N LEU A 170 26.72 10.62 10.45
CA LEU A 170 26.53 12.07 10.31
C LEU A 170 26.15 12.74 11.65
N TYR A 171 25.43 12.04 12.52
CA TYR A 171 25.17 12.47 13.89
C TYR A 171 26.46 12.61 14.67
N GLU A 172 27.30 11.57 14.72
CA GLU A 172 28.58 11.61 15.43
C GLU A 172 29.49 12.74 14.92
N ALA A 173 29.58 12.91 13.59
CA ALA A 173 30.31 14.01 12.99
C ALA A 173 29.75 15.38 13.39
N SER A 174 28.43 15.52 13.47
CA SER A 174 27.77 16.78 13.88
C SER A 174 27.99 17.11 15.35
N VAL A 175 28.07 16.09 16.21
CA VAL A 175 28.42 16.26 17.64
C VAL A 175 29.87 16.74 17.77
N LEU A 176 30.80 16.14 17.03
CA LEU A 176 32.21 16.55 17.04
C LEU A 176 32.44 17.99 16.55
N LEU A 177 31.59 18.46 15.64
CA LEU A 177 31.64 19.81 15.06
C LEU A 177 30.80 20.84 15.83
N ASP A 178 30.18 20.46 16.95
CA ASP A 178 29.27 21.30 17.73
C ASP A 178 28.12 21.91 16.90
N LEU A 179 27.48 21.06 16.08
CA LEU A 179 26.35 21.42 15.23
C LEU A 179 25.04 20.83 15.79
N PRO A 180 24.45 21.40 16.86
CA PRO A 180 23.36 20.77 17.61
C PRO A 180 22.09 20.54 16.78
N VAL A 181 21.80 21.44 15.83
CA VAL A 181 20.65 21.27 14.91
C VAL A 181 20.85 20.07 13.99
N ALA A 182 22.02 19.99 13.35
CA ALA A 182 22.34 18.89 12.44
C ALA A 182 22.39 17.55 13.19
N ALA A 183 23.03 17.52 14.37
CA ALA A 183 23.05 16.35 15.23
C ALA A 183 21.63 15.86 15.55
N THR A 184 20.74 16.77 15.97
CA THR A 184 19.34 16.42 16.26
C THR A 184 18.60 15.88 15.04
N VAL A 185 18.78 16.47 13.86
CA VAL A 185 18.17 15.96 12.61
C VAL A 185 18.65 14.54 12.32
N PHE A 186 19.96 14.30 12.37
CA PHE A 186 20.54 13.02 12.00
C PHE A 186 20.23 11.91 13.00
N VAL A 187 20.21 12.19 14.31
CA VAL A 187 19.81 11.16 15.29
C VAL A 187 18.34 10.77 15.12
N TYR A 188 17.45 11.73 14.84
CA TYR A 188 16.06 11.43 14.49
C TYR A 188 15.98 10.52 13.27
N LEU A 189 16.68 10.86 12.20
CA LEU A 189 16.67 10.10 10.96
C LEU A 189 17.27 8.70 11.12
N ALA A 190 18.32 8.56 11.94
CA ALA A 190 18.90 7.26 12.26
C ALA A 190 17.90 6.38 13.00
N VAL A 191 17.27 6.90 14.05
CA VAL A 191 16.28 6.19 14.86
C VAL A 191 15.05 5.81 14.04
N VAL A 192 14.46 6.72 13.26
CA VAL A 192 13.28 6.37 12.46
C VAL A 192 13.61 5.35 11.37
N ASN A 193 14.78 5.40 10.75
CA ASN A 193 15.19 4.38 9.77
C ASN A 193 15.46 3.02 10.44
N LEU A 194 15.99 3.00 11.66
CA LEU A 194 16.06 1.78 12.49
C LEU A 194 14.66 1.20 12.69
N LEU A 195 13.72 2.04 13.13
CA LEU A 195 12.34 1.63 13.41
C LEU A 195 11.62 1.15 12.15
N VAL A 196 11.75 1.85 11.02
CA VAL A 196 11.16 1.45 9.74
C VAL A 196 11.74 0.12 9.26
N GLY A 197 13.06 -0.06 9.31
CA GLY A 197 13.71 -1.31 8.91
C GLY A 197 13.32 -2.48 9.81
N ALA A 198 13.39 -2.29 11.13
CA ALA A 198 13.05 -3.32 12.11
C ALA A 198 11.57 -3.69 12.08
N PHE A 199 10.68 -2.70 11.96
CA PHE A 199 9.24 -2.95 11.87
C PHE A 199 8.90 -3.70 10.59
N ASN A 200 9.48 -3.32 9.45
CA ASN A 200 9.26 -4.04 8.21
C ASN A 200 9.82 -5.46 8.21
N LEU A 201 10.76 -5.82 9.09
CA LEU A 201 11.22 -7.21 9.23
C LEU A 201 10.26 -8.10 10.03
N LEU A 202 9.22 -7.56 10.67
CA LEU A 202 8.30 -8.36 11.46
C LEU A 202 7.55 -9.38 10.56
N PRO A 203 7.36 -10.62 11.03
CA PRO A 203 6.77 -11.69 10.23
C PRO A 203 5.26 -11.51 10.09
N GLY A 204 4.81 -11.04 8.93
CA GLY A 204 3.39 -11.00 8.61
C GLY A 204 3.03 -9.95 7.56
N PHE A 205 2.03 -10.23 6.72
CA PHE A 205 1.53 -9.23 5.78
C PHE A 205 0.88 -8.05 6.51
N PRO A 206 0.97 -6.82 5.97
CA PRO A 206 1.56 -6.42 4.68
C PRO A 206 3.09 -6.16 4.68
N LEU A 207 3.79 -6.42 5.78
CA LEU A 207 5.20 -6.05 5.97
C LEU A 207 6.15 -6.88 5.10
N ASP A 208 7.36 -6.37 4.85
CA ASP A 208 8.38 -7.09 4.08
C ASP A 208 8.78 -8.42 4.70
N GLY A 209 8.88 -8.49 6.02
CA GLY A 209 9.14 -9.72 6.79
C GLY A 209 8.05 -10.76 6.56
N GLY A 210 6.82 -10.34 6.27
CA GLY A 210 5.73 -11.21 5.80
C GLY A 210 6.01 -11.80 4.42
N ARG A 211 6.54 -11.01 3.48
CA ARG A 211 6.96 -11.48 2.14
C ARG A 211 8.19 -12.37 2.22
N MET A 212 9.14 -12.05 3.09
CA MET A 212 10.31 -12.90 3.37
C MET A 212 9.89 -14.24 3.98
N LEU A 213 8.99 -14.23 4.97
CA LEU A 213 8.40 -15.44 5.54
C LEU A 213 7.68 -16.25 4.46
N ARG A 214 6.88 -15.59 3.60
CA ARG A 214 6.20 -16.24 2.48
C ARG A 214 7.20 -16.89 1.53
N ALA A 215 8.29 -16.21 1.16
CA ALA A 215 9.32 -16.75 0.31
C ALA A 215 9.97 -18.01 0.91
N VAL A 216 10.33 -17.98 2.19
CA VAL A 216 10.92 -19.14 2.89
C VAL A 216 9.94 -20.32 2.92
N VAL A 217 8.68 -20.07 3.27
CA VAL A 217 7.64 -21.11 3.34
C VAL A 217 7.33 -21.65 1.95
N TRP A 218 7.29 -20.80 0.93
CA TRP A 218 7.09 -21.20 -0.45
C TRP A 218 8.23 -22.09 -0.94
N ALA A 219 9.49 -21.74 -0.64
CA ALA A 219 10.64 -22.58 -0.97
C ALA A 219 10.56 -23.96 -0.27
N ALA A 220 10.21 -23.98 1.01
CA ALA A 220 10.14 -25.22 1.81
C ALA A 220 8.95 -26.12 1.43
N ARG A 221 7.77 -25.54 1.14
CA ARG A 221 6.53 -26.29 0.89
C ARG A 221 6.18 -26.45 -0.59
N ARG A 222 6.94 -25.80 -1.48
CA ARG A 222 6.69 -25.73 -2.93
C ARG A 222 5.26 -25.32 -3.30
N ASN A 223 4.60 -24.53 -2.44
CA ASN A 223 3.22 -24.11 -2.62
C ASN A 223 3.04 -22.64 -2.23
N PHE A 224 2.98 -21.77 -3.24
CA PHE A 224 2.83 -20.32 -3.10
C PHE A 224 1.55 -19.93 -2.34
N GLN A 225 0.42 -20.58 -2.66
CA GLN A 225 -0.87 -20.26 -2.05
C GLN A 225 -0.88 -20.56 -0.55
N ARG A 226 -0.33 -21.70 -0.13
CA ARG A 226 -0.19 -22.04 1.29
C ARG A 226 0.74 -21.07 2.01
N ALA A 227 1.82 -20.65 1.35
CA ALA A 227 2.74 -19.66 1.91
C ALA A 227 2.08 -18.29 2.11
N THR A 228 1.28 -17.82 1.14
CA THR A 228 0.50 -16.57 1.25
C THR A 228 -0.48 -16.62 2.40
N VAL A 229 -1.20 -17.74 2.54
CA VAL A 229 -2.16 -17.92 3.65
C VAL A 229 -1.44 -17.91 5.00
N LEU A 230 -0.30 -18.60 5.13
CA LEU A 230 0.47 -18.62 6.37
C LEU A 230 1.01 -17.24 6.74
N ALA A 231 1.58 -16.51 5.78
CA ALA A 231 2.04 -15.14 5.99
C ALA A 231 0.90 -14.17 6.37
N GLY A 232 -0.30 -14.39 5.82
CA GLY A 232 -1.51 -13.66 6.21
C GLY A 232 -1.94 -13.95 7.66
N TYR A 233 -1.89 -15.22 8.09
CA TYR A 233 -2.16 -15.58 9.49
C TYR A 233 -1.11 -14.98 10.44
N ALA A 234 0.17 -15.05 10.10
CA ALA A 234 1.23 -14.40 10.87
C ALA A 234 0.98 -12.89 11.01
N GLY A 235 0.59 -12.23 9.93
CA GLY A 235 0.19 -10.81 9.94
C GLY A 235 -0.99 -10.50 10.86
N ARG A 236 -2.02 -11.35 10.87
CA ARG A 236 -3.16 -11.20 11.79
C ARG A 236 -2.74 -11.39 13.25
N THR A 237 -1.95 -12.41 13.54
CA THR A 237 -1.45 -12.65 14.90
C THR A 237 -0.62 -11.47 15.39
N LEU A 238 0.29 -10.97 14.56
CA LEU A 238 1.09 -9.78 14.86
C LEU A 238 0.19 -8.55 15.09
N SER A 239 -0.75 -8.31 14.19
CA SER A 239 -1.69 -7.19 14.29
C SER A 239 -2.53 -7.24 15.57
N GLY A 240 -3.04 -8.43 15.93
CA GLY A 240 -3.78 -8.64 17.17
C GLY A 240 -2.93 -8.40 18.42
N ALA A 241 -1.66 -8.82 18.40
CA ALA A 241 -0.72 -8.55 19.48
C ALA A 241 -0.44 -7.04 19.64
N LEU A 242 -0.29 -6.30 18.54
CA LEU A 242 -0.11 -4.84 18.57
C LEU A 242 -1.36 -4.12 19.11
N VAL A 243 -2.56 -4.56 18.73
CA VAL A 243 -3.81 -4.02 19.29
C VAL A 243 -3.90 -4.30 20.79
N ALA A 244 -3.73 -5.55 21.20
CA ALA A 244 -3.82 -5.94 22.60
C ALA A 244 -2.76 -5.22 23.46
N GLY A 245 -1.51 -5.18 22.99
CA GLY A 245 -0.42 -4.48 23.67
C GLY A 245 -0.63 -2.98 23.74
N GLY A 246 -1.11 -2.36 22.65
CA GLY A 246 -1.46 -0.93 22.63
C GLY A 246 -2.57 -0.58 23.62
N LEU A 247 -3.63 -1.39 23.66
CA LEU A 247 -4.71 -1.22 24.65
C LEU A 247 -4.21 -1.42 26.08
N ALA A 248 -3.37 -2.42 26.34
CA ALA A 248 -2.77 -2.62 27.65
C ALA A 248 -1.93 -1.42 28.11
N LEU A 249 -1.12 -0.84 27.21
CA LEU A 249 -0.36 0.38 27.49
C LEU A 249 -1.27 1.57 27.84
N VAL A 250 -2.38 1.75 27.13
CA VAL A 250 -3.37 2.79 27.46
C VAL A 250 -3.96 2.57 28.84
N LEU A 251 -4.31 1.32 29.18
CA LEU A 251 -4.83 0.97 30.52
C LEU A 251 -3.79 1.21 31.63
N TRP A 252 -2.49 1.17 31.31
CA TRP A 252 -1.39 1.57 32.20
C TRP A 252 -1.06 3.07 32.17
N GLY A 253 -1.86 3.90 31.51
CA GLY A 253 -1.69 5.35 31.44
C GLY A 253 -0.70 5.83 30.37
N ALA A 254 -0.12 4.93 29.58
CA ALA A 254 0.76 5.28 28.47
C ALA A 254 -0.06 5.55 27.20
N MET A 255 -0.42 6.81 26.96
CA MET A 255 -1.28 7.21 25.84
C MET A 255 -0.71 6.89 24.45
N GLY A 256 0.63 6.72 24.35
CA GLY A 256 1.28 6.21 23.13
C GLY A 256 0.78 4.83 22.70
N GLY A 257 0.23 4.04 23.63
CA GLY A 257 -0.44 2.77 23.33
C GLY A 257 -1.62 2.91 22.37
N ALA A 258 -2.31 4.05 22.34
CA ALA A 258 -3.41 4.30 21.41
C ALA A 258 -2.92 4.33 19.95
N TRP A 259 -1.74 4.91 19.72
CA TRP A 259 -1.09 4.90 18.40
C TRP A 259 -0.68 3.48 17.99
N LEU A 260 -0.11 2.71 18.91
CA LEU A 260 0.25 1.31 18.67
C LEU A 260 -0.98 0.45 18.32
N ALA A 261 -2.09 0.65 19.04
CA ALA A 261 -3.34 -0.05 18.77
C ALA A 261 -3.93 0.36 17.41
N PHE A 262 -3.90 1.65 17.08
CA PHE A 262 -4.31 2.15 15.77
C PHE A 262 -3.50 1.52 14.63
N LEU A 263 -2.17 1.45 14.77
CA LEU A 263 -1.29 0.79 13.82
C LEU A 263 -1.62 -0.70 13.68
N GLY A 264 -1.89 -1.40 14.79
CA GLY A 264 -2.33 -2.79 14.79
C GLY A 264 -3.65 -3.01 14.04
N CYS A 265 -4.64 -2.15 14.26
CA CYS A 265 -5.92 -2.19 13.52
C CYS A 265 -5.73 -1.98 12.02
N PHE A 266 -4.83 -1.08 11.63
CA PHE A 266 -4.50 -0.85 10.23
C PHE A 266 -3.85 -2.09 9.60
N LEU A 267 -2.82 -2.66 10.23
CA LEU A 267 -2.17 -3.88 9.74
C LEU A 267 -3.16 -5.06 9.64
N TRP A 268 -4.10 -5.16 10.59
CA TRP A 268 -5.15 -6.16 10.56
C TRP A 268 -6.01 -6.05 9.29
N SER A 269 -6.35 -4.82 8.89
CA SER A 269 -7.13 -4.57 7.66
C SER A 269 -6.36 -4.95 6.40
N ALA A 270 -5.03 -4.82 6.42
CA ALA A 270 -4.15 -5.09 5.28
C ALA A 270 -3.71 -6.57 5.17
N ALA A 271 -3.76 -7.35 6.25
CA ALA A 271 -3.35 -8.75 6.30
C ALA A 271 -4.33 -9.74 5.60
N MET A 272 -5.35 -9.27 4.88
CA MET A 272 -6.35 -10.15 4.26
C MET A 272 -5.74 -10.97 3.12
N PRO A 273 -5.80 -12.32 3.16
CA PRO A 273 -5.39 -13.13 2.02
C PRO A 273 -6.26 -12.82 0.80
N PRO A 274 -5.71 -12.85 -0.43
CA PRO A 274 -6.53 -12.78 -1.64
C PRO A 274 -7.60 -13.87 -1.57
N ARG A 275 -8.88 -13.46 -1.57
CA ARG A 275 -9.98 -14.43 -1.68
C ARG A 275 -9.76 -15.21 -2.97
N ARG A 276 -9.76 -16.55 -2.87
CA ARG A 276 -9.73 -17.43 -4.05
C ARG A 276 -10.71 -16.86 -5.07
N ARG A 277 -10.20 -16.36 -6.19
CA ARG A 277 -11.01 -16.31 -7.41
C ARG A 277 -11.37 -17.76 -7.64
N ARG A 278 -12.60 -18.12 -7.25
CA ARG A 278 -13.23 -19.34 -7.70
C ARG A 278 -13.34 -19.10 -9.21
N THR A 279 -12.36 -19.59 -9.96
CA THR A 279 -12.50 -19.79 -11.40
C THR A 279 -13.81 -20.53 -11.52
N GLN A 280 -14.86 -19.83 -11.93
CA GLN A 280 -16.04 -20.48 -12.48
C GLN A 280 -15.47 -21.32 -13.61
N GLY A 281 -15.43 -22.64 -13.41
CA GLY A 281 -15.09 -23.56 -14.48
C GLY A 281 -15.99 -23.26 -15.67
N PRO A 282 -15.54 -23.52 -16.91
CA PRO A 282 -16.36 -23.24 -18.08
C PRO A 282 -17.72 -23.90 -17.85
N HIS A 283 -18.76 -23.07 -17.80
CA HIS A 283 -20.15 -23.53 -17.85
C HIS A 283 -20.24 -24.34 -19.16
N ARG A 284 -20.15 -25.66 -19.06
CA ARG A 284 -20.64 -26.54 -20.12
C ARG A 284 -22.13 -26.27 -20.17
N SER A 285 -22.52 -25.38 -21.06
CA SER A 285 -23.90 -25.21 -21.49
C SER A 285 -24.30 -26.51 -22.20
N SER A 286 -24.78 -27.48 -21.41
CA SER A 286 -25.61 -28.56 -21.91
C SER A 286 -26.97 -27.97 -22.31
N HIS A 287 -27.01 -27.29 -23.45
CA HIS A 287 -28.26 -27.09 -24.16
C HIS A 287 -28.54 -28.35 -24.97
N GLN A 288 -29.17 -29.34 -24.33
CA GLN A 288 -30.09 -30.23 -25.01
C GLN A 288 -31.24 -29.36 -25.53
N GLN A 289 -31.34 -29.21 -26.84
CA GLN A 289 -32.58 -28.83 -27.50
C GLN A 289 -33.47 -30.09 -27.60
N PRO A 290 -34.70 -30.09 -27.07
CA PRO A 290 -35.71 -31.01 -27.58
C PRO A 290 -36.20 -30.45 -28.92
N ALA A 291 -36.05 -31.25 -29.98
CA ALA A 291 -36.59 -30.96 -31.30
C ALA A 291 -38.12 -30.85 -31.22
N VAL A 292 -38.64 -29.63 -31.38
CA VAL A 292 -40.08 -29.39 -31.59
C VAL A 292 -40.34 -29.63 -33.07
N ALA A 293 -40.87 -30.81 -33.39
CA ALA A 293 -41.44 -31.11 -34.69
C ALA A 293 -42.79 -30.40 -34.83
N ASN A 294 -42.91 -29.47 -35.77
CA ASN A 294 -44.19 -28.98 -36.27
C ASN A 294 -44.03 -28.58 -37.75
N GLY A 295 -44.48 -29.46 -38.64
CA GLY A 295 -44.70 -29.19 -40.05
C GLY A 295 -45.78 -30.16 -40.56
N PRO A 296 -46.86 -29.70 -41.21
CA PRO A 296 -47.99 -30.54 -41.57
C PRO A 296 -47.67 -31.45 -42.77
N ALA A 297 -48.26 -32.66 -42.75
CA ALA A 297 -48.14 -33.67 -43.79
C ALA A 297 -48.78 -33.25 -45.12
N PRO A 298 -48.15 -33.50 -46.28
CA PRO A 298 -48.83 -33.48 -47.58
C PRO A 298 -49.47 -34.85 -47.90
N LEU A 299 -50.68 -34.79 -48.47
CA LEU A 299 -51.53 -35.91 -48.90
C LEU A 299 -50.89 -36.78 -50.01
N PRO A 300 -51.24 -38.08 -50.11
CA PRO A 300 -50.81 -38.92 -51.22
C PRO A 300 -51.69 -38.69 -52.46
N THR A 301 -51.08 -38.26 -53.57
CA THR A 301 -51.69 -38.40 -54.90
C THR A 301 -51.25 -39.74 -55.50
N ALA A 302 -52.23 -40.62 -55.66
CA ALA A 302 -52.15 -41.73 -56.60
C ALA A 302 -52.12 -41.18 -58.05
N ASP A 303 -51.29 -41.77 -58.90
CA ASP A 303 -51.66 -42.34 -60.21
C ASP A 303 -50.45 -42.39 -61.17
N GLY A 304 -50.13 -43.60 -61.65
CA GLY A 304 -50.16 -43.84 -63.09
C GLY A 304 -48.87 -43.79 -63.91
N ARG A 305 -48.47 -45.00 -64.36
CA ARG A 305 -47.83 -45.33 -65.67
C ARG A 305 -46.35 -44.92 -65.80
N ARG A 306 -45.42 -45.74 -66.30
CA ARG A 306 -45.44 -46.91 -67.20
C ARG A 306 -44.31 -47.86 -66.82
#